data_AF-A0A5C9CHJ1-F1
#
_entry.id   AF-A0A5C9CHJ1-F1
#
_cell.length_a   1.000
_cell.length_b   1.000
_cell.length_c   1.000
_cell.angle_alpha   90.00
_cell.angle_beta   90.00
_cell.angle_gamma   90.00
#
_symmetry.space_group_name_H-M   'P 1'
#
loop_
_entity.id
_entity.type
_entity.pdbx_description
1 polymer ?
#
loop_
_entity_poly.entity_id
_entity_poly.type
_entity_poly.pdbx_seq_one_letter_code
_entity_poly.pdbx_strand_id
1 'polypeptide(L)'
;MVRFNAVNYLTPSEYAAVDACIRRHRFCGIRAILAELSESGIKLSKSGLHRYMQAMREKNGPNAVTTDNTMVMIVERDSGTTKTISTSATAAEIVAMIEGANVEA
;
A
#
# COMPACT_ATOMS: atom_id res chain seq x y z
N MET A 1 -6.56 1.49 -31.99
CA MET A 1 -7.60 0.63 -31.38
C MET A 1 -7.36 0.61 -29.87
N VAL A 2 -8.12 1.39 -29.10
CA VAL A 2 -8.00 1.43 -27.63
C VAL A 2 -8.44 0.07 -27.10
N ARG A 3 -7.51 -0.72 -26.56
CA ARG A 3 -7.81 -2.05 -26.01
C ARG A 3 -8.61 -1.89 -24.73
N PHE A 4 -9.91 -2.21 -24.80
CA PHE A 4 -10.84 -2.20 -23.67
C PHE A 4 -10.29 -3.05 -22.51
N ASN A 5 -10.19 -2.46 -21.31
CA ASN A 5 -9.85 -3.17 -20.09
C ASN A 5 -11.15 -3.64 -19.42
N ALA A 6 -11.21 -4.92 -19.01
CA ALA A 6 -12.35 -5.49 -18.29
C ALA A 6 -12.69 -4.71 -17.01
N VAL A 7 -11.72 -4.00 -16.44
CA VAL A 7 -11.86 -3.12 -15.29
C VAL A 7 -12.84 -1.96 -15.54
N ASN A 8 -13.06 -1.54 -16.80
CA ASN A 8 -14.02 -0.48 -17.14
C ASN A 8 -15.49 -0.91 -17.03
N TYR A 9 -15.75 -2.21 -16.89
CA TYR A 9 -17.10 -2.76 -16.71
C TYR A 9 -17.41 -3.11 -15.26
N LEU A 10 -16.47 -2.88 -14.34
CA LEU A 10 -16.71 -3.03 -12.92
C LEU A 10 -17.67 -1.94 -12.43
N THR A 11 -18.55 -2.30 -11.51
CA THR A 11 -19.30 -1.33 -10.75
C THR A 11 -18.37 -0.44 -9.93
N PRO A 12 -18.79 0.77 -9.52
CA PRO A 12 -17.96 1.65 -8.68
C PRO A 12 -17.49 0.96 -7.38
N SER A 13 -18.32 0.08 -6.81
CA SER A 13 -17.97 -0.71 -5.63
C SER A 13 -16.85 -1.72 -5.90
N GLU A 14 -16.94 -2.44 -7.01
CA GLU A 14 -15.90 -3.40 -7.41
C GLU A 14 -14.60 -2.70 -7.79
N TYR A 15 -14.69 -1.53 -8.43
CA TYR A 15 -13.52 -0.70 -8.76
C TYR A 15 -12.78 -0.27 -7.48
N ALA A 16 -13.51 0.20 -6.47
CA ALA A 16 -12.93 0.56 -5.18
C ALA A 16 -12.27 -0.64 -4.48
N ALA A 17 -12.88 -1.83 -4.57
CA ALA A 17 -12.31 -3.06 -4.03
C ALA A 17 -11.01 -3.47 -4.74
N VAL A 18 -10.96 -3.37 -6.07
CA VAL A 18 -9.76 -3.62 -6.88
C VAL A 18 -8.64 -2.65 -6.51
N ASP A 19 -8.94 -1.35 -6.39
CA ASP A 19 -7.97 -0.33 -5.99
C ASP A 19 -7.40 -0.61 -4.59
N ALA A 20 -8.27 -0.89 -3.63
CA ALA A 20 -7.86 -1.18 -2.25
C ALA A 20 -6.98 -2.44 -2.19
N CYS A 21 -7.35 -3.49 -2.91
CA CYS A 21 -6.57 -4.73 -2.98
C CYS A 21 -5.17 -4.48 -3.58
N ILE A 22 -5.08 -3.80 -4.72
CA ILE A 22 -3.79 -3.50 -5.36
C ILE A 22 -2.89 -2.66 -4.44
N ARG A 23 -3.45 -1.66 -3.75
CA ARG A 23 -2.70 -0.80 -2.81
C ARG A 23 -2.21 -1.59 -1.60
N ARG A 24 -3.03 -2.49 -1.05
CA ARG A 24 -2.64 -3.37 0.07
C ARG A 24 -1.47 -4.28 -0.29
N HIS A 25 -1.46 -4.81 -1.52
CA HIS A 25 -0.36 -5.61 -2.05
C HIS A 25 0.82 -4.77 -2.57
N ARG A 26 0.81 -3.45 -2.38
CA ARG A 26 1.86 -2.51 -2.83
C ARG A 26 2.22 -2.68 -4.30
N PHE A 27 1.20 -2.97 -5.12
CA PHE A 27 1.36 -3.26 -6.55
C PHE A 27 2.34 -4.43 -6.84
N CYS A 28 2.54 -5.33 -5.89
CA CYS A 28 3.35 -6.54 -6.00
C CYS A 28 2.47 -7.78 -6.00
N GLY A 29 2.99 -8.92 -6.44
CA GLY A 29 2.30 -10.20 -6.28
C GLY A 29 0.97 -10.32 -7.06
N ILE A 30 1.00 -10.11 -8.38
CA ILE A 30 -0.20 -10.15 -9.26
C ILE A 30 -1.06 -11.41 -9.05
N ARG A 31 -0.44 -12.58 -8.82
CA ARG A 31 -1.18 -13.82 -8.58
C ARG A 31 -1.96 -13.79 -7.26
N ALA A 32 -1.39 -13.20 -6.21
CA ALA A 32 -2.05 -13.05 -4.91
C ALA A 32 -3.22 -12.08 -5.00
N ILE A 33 -3.03 -10.95 -5.69
CA ILE A 33 -4.11 -9.99 -5.96
C ILE A 33 -5.25 -10.66 -6.73
N LEU A 34 -4.96 -11.44 -7.77
CA LEU A 34 -5.99 -12.16 -8.52
C LEU A 34 -6.75 -13.18 -7.67
N ALA A 35 -6.05 -13.89 -6.78
CA ALA A 35 -6.69 -14.85 -5.88
C ALA A 35 -7.65 -14.15 -4.93
N GLU A 36 -7.21 -13.08 -4.26
CA GLU A 36 -8.03 -12.30 -3.32
C GLU A 36 -9.23 -11.63 -4.00
N LEU A 37 -9.04 -11.09 -5.21
CA LEU A 37 -10.15 -10.54 -5.99
C LEU A 37 -11.14 -11.62 -6.41
N SER A 38 -10.65 -12.81 -6.78
CA SER A 38 -11.51 -13.93 -7.13
C SER A 38 -12.31 -14.45 -5.94
N GLU A 39 -11.74 -14.47 -4.72
CA GLU A 39 -12.45 -14.78 -3.49
C GLU A 39 -13.56 -13.76 -3.20
N SER A 40 -13.35 -12.51 -3.59
CA SER A 40 -14.32 -11.42 -3.50
C SER A 40 -15.33 -11.39 -4.65
N GLY A 41 -15.35 -12.42 -5.52
CA GLY A 41 -16.25 -12.53 -6.68
C GLY A 41 -15.82 -11.75 -7.92
N ILE A 42 -14.69 -11.04 -7.88
CA ILE A 42 -14.20 -10.19 -8.96
C ILE A 42 -13.22 -10.99 -9.82
N LYS A 43 -13.64 -11.33 -11.05
CA LYS A 43 -12.82 -12.09 -12.00
C LYS A 43 -12.12 -11.16 -12.99
N LEU A 44 -10.81 -11.02 -12.84
CA LEU A 44 -9.96 -10.28 -13.77
C LEU A 44 -8.94 -11.20 -14.45
N SER A 45 -8.56 -10.86 -15.69
CA SER A 45 -7.43 -11.51 -16.35
C SER A 45 -6.11 -10.95 -15.83
N LYS A 46 -5.06 -11.78 -15.79
CA LYS A 46 -3.71 -11.35 -15.39
C LYS A 46 -3.20 -10.16 -16.21
N SER A 47 -3.42 -10.18 -17.52
CA SER A 47 -3.02 -9.09 -18.42
C SER A 47 -3.83 -7.82 -18.21
N GLY A 48 -5.13 -7.94 -17.91
CA GLY A 48 -6.00 -6.81 -17.57
C GLY A 48 -5.56 -6.12 -16.28
N LEU A 49 -5.35 -6.90 -15.22
CA LEU A 49 -4.88 -6.40 -13.93
C LEU A 49 -3.49 -5.74 -14.05
N HIS A 50 -2.55 -6.37 -14.76
CA HIS A 50 -1.21 -5.80 -14.94
C HIS A 50 -1.23 -4.42 -15.61
N ARG A 51 -1.97 -4.26 -16.71
CA ARG A 51 -2.11 -2.97 -17.39
C ARG A 51 -2.78 -1.92 -16.51
N TYR A 52 -3.80 -2.35 -15.76
CA TYR A 52 -4.49 -1.48 -14.82
C TYR A 52 -3.55 -0.98 -13.71
N MET A 53 -2.76 -1.88 -13.12
CA MET A 53 -1.74 -1.53 -12.13
C MET A 53 -0.69 -0.56 -12.70
N GLN A 54 -0.25 -0.74 -13.94
CA GLN A 54 0.68 0.19 -14.60
C GLN A 54 0.06 1.58 -14.77
N ALA A 55 -1.15 1.68 -15.33
CA ALA A 55 -1.85 2.94 -15.48
C ALA A 55 -2.11 3.62 -14.12
N MET A 56 -2.42 2.83 -13.09
CA MET A 56 -2.60 3.35 -11.73
C MET A 56 -1.29 3.86 -11.12
N ARG A 57 -0.15 3.21 -11.37
CA ARG A 57 1.18 3.72 -10.95
C ARG A 57 1.55 5.00 -11.69
N GLU A 58 1.32 5.06 -12.99
CA GLU A 58 1.61 6.24 -13.80
C GLU A 58 0.76 7.44 -13.37
N LYS A 59 -0.53 7.22 -13.08
CA LYS A 59 -1.45 8.28 -12.63
C LYS A 59 -1.15 8.80 -11.22
N ASN A 60 -0.71 7.92 -10.31
CA ASN A 60 -0.41 8.29 -8.92
C ASN A 60 1.06 8.69 -8.70
N GLY A 61 1.90 8.61 -9.73
CA GLY A 61 3.34 8.85 -9.65
C GLY A 61 4.09 7.78 -8.81
N PRO A 62 5.44 7.87 -8.72
CA PRO A 62 6.24 7.01 -7.86
C PRO A 62 5.89 7.15 -6.36
N ASN A 63 5.11 8.18 -6.00
CA ASN A 63 4.67 8.53 -4.65
C ASN A 63 3.21 8.15 -4.40
N ALA A 64 2.68 7.09 -5.01
CA ALA A 64 1.36 6.57 -4.65
C ALA A 64 1.35 6.29 -3.14
N VAL A 65 0.84 7.27 -2.38
CA VAL A 65 1.02 7.43 -0.95
C VAL A 65 0.54 6.15 -0.27
N THR A 66 1.50 5.33 0.13
CA THR A 66 1.28 4.34 1.16
C THR A 66 1.06 5.13 2.44
N THR A 67 -0.01 4.82 3.15
CA THR A 67 -0.19 5.31 4.52
C THR A 67 1.07 5.03 5.34
N ASP A 68 1.81 3.94 5.07
CA ASP A 68 3.06 3.55 5.74
C ASP A 68 4.34 4.24 5.20
N ASN A 69 4.40 5.57 5.18
CA ASN A 69 5.54 6.31 4.60
C ASN A 69 6.75 6.44 5.53
N THR A 70 6.67 6.00 6.79
CA THR A 70 7.73 6.24 7.78
C THR A 70 8.29 4.92 8.30
N MET A 71 9.62 4.78 8.22
CA MET A 71 10.36 3.72 8.90
C MET A 71 10.99 4.30 10.16
N VAL A 72 10.74 3.65 11.29
CA VAL A 72 11.35 3.99 12.58
C VAL A 72 12.36 2.90 12.93
N MET A 73 13.62 3.30 13.12
CA MET A 73 14.68 2.42 13.62
C MET A 73 15.01 2.82 15.06
N ILE A 74 14.71 1.93 15.99
CA ILE A 74 15.04 2.08 17.40
C ILE A 74 16.38 1.40 17.63
N VAL A 75 17.33 2.13 18.23
CA VAL A 75 18.67 1.62 18.55
C VAL A 75 18.87 1.73 20.06
N GLU A 76 18.93 0.59 20.74
CA GLU A 76 19.29 0.54 22.15
C GLU A 76 20.81 0.69 22.28
N ARG A 77 21.26 1.79 22.89
CA ARG A 77 22.70 2.09 22.99
C ARG A 77 23.45 1.10 23.88
N ASP A 78 22.80 0.62 24.95
CA ASP A 78 23.43 -0.25 25.94
C ASP A 78 23.64 -1.68 25.42
N SER A 79 22.67 -2.19 24.65
CA SER A 79 22.70 -3.55 24.11
C SER A 79 23.21 -3.61 22.66
N GLY A 80 23.24 -2.48 21.95
CA GLY A 80 23.48 -2.42 20.51
C GLY A 80 22.34 -3.01 19.67
N THR A 81 21.21 -3.37 20.30
CA THR A 81 20.09 -4.02 19.63
C THR A 81 19.32 -3.01 18.79
N THR A 82 18.93 -3.41 17.58
CA THR A 82 18.10 -2.59 16.71
C THR A 82 16.74 -3.24 16.46
N LYS A 83 15.69 -2.41 16.46
CA LYS A 83 14.33 -2.81 16.09
C LYS A 83 13.77 -1.85 15.06
N THR A 84 13.30 -2.40 13.95
CA THR A 84 12.71 -1.61 12.86
C THR A 84 11.20 -1.80 12.83
N ILE A 85 10.47 -0.69 12.76
CA ILE A 85 9.01 -0.67 12.70
C ILE A 85 8.60 0.18 11.49
N SER A 86 7.67 -0.32 10.69
CA SER A 86 6.99 0.47 9.66
C SER A 86 5.72 1.05 10.24
N THR A 87 5.48 2.34 10.03
CA THR A 87 4.32 3.05 10.58
C THR A 87 3.73 4.00 9.56
N SER A 88 2.44 4.30 9.75
CA SER A 88 1.74 5.30 8.97
C SER A 88 1.81 6.72 9.53
N ALA A 89 2.30 6.87 10.76
CA ALA A 89 2.56 8.17 11.35
C ALA A 89 3.69 8.88 10.60
N THR A 90 3.59 10.20 10.47
CA THR A 90 4.68 11.04 9.94
C THR A 90 5.87 11.07 10.90
N ALA A 91 7.05 11.38 10.39
CA ALA A 91 8.24 11.54 11.24
C ALA A 91 8.03 12.60 12.35
N ALA A 92 7.30 13.68 12.05
CA ALA A 92 6.97 14.73 13.01
C ALA A 92 6.09 14.21 14.16
N GLU A 93 5.06 13.41 13.86
CA GLU A 93 4.20 12.79 14.87
C GLU A 93 4.97 11.81 15.75
N ILE A 94 5.87 11.00 15.16
CA ILE A 94 6.72 10.08 15.92
C ILE A 94 7.66 10.84 16.87
N VAL A 95 8.30 11.91 16.39
CA VAL A 95 9.17 12.75 17.23
C VAL A 95 8.37 13.36 18.39
N ALA A 96 7.20 13.94 18.12
CA ALA A 96 6.35 14.52 19.15
C ALA A 96 5.91 13.50 20.22
N MET A 97 5.61 12.25 19.82
CA MET A 97 5.27 11.18 20.78
C MET A 97 6.46 10.81 21.68
N ILE A 98 7.68 10.75 21.13
CA ILE A 98 8.89 10.41 21.89
C ILE A 98 9.27 11.54 22.84
N GLU A 99 9.23 12.78 22.37
CA GLU A 99 9.52 13.96 23.19
C GLU A 99 8.50 14.11 24.32
N GLY A 100 7.21 13.91 24.03
CA GLY A 100 6.14 13.93 25.04
C GLY A 100 6.28 12.85 26.11
N ALA A 101 6.85 11.68 25.78
CA ALA A 101 7.10 10.61 26.74
C ALA A 101 8.26 10.91 27.72
N ASN A 102 9.14 11.86 27.40
CA ASN A 102 10.31 12.21 28.21
C ASN A 102 10.05 13.36 29.22
N VAL A 103 8.83 13.90 29.31
CA VAL A 103 8.53 15.06 30.16
C VAL A 103 8.11 14.69 31.59
N GLU A 104 7.91 13.40 31.91
CA GLU A 104 7.52 12.92 33.26
C GLU A 104 8.56 11.99 33.90
N ALA A 105 9.86 12.25 33.74
CA ALA A 105 10.93 11.54 34.44
C ALA A 105 11.82 12.48 35.26
#